data_AF-A0A426Z841-F1
#
_entry.id   AF-A0A426Z841-F1
#
_cell.length_a   1.000
_cell.length_b   1.000
_cell.length_c   1.000
_cell.angle_alpha   90.00
_cell.angle_beta   90.00
_cell.angle_gamma   90.00
#
_symmetry.space_group_name_H-M   'P 1'
#
loop_
_entity.id
_entity.type
_entity.pdbx_description
1 polymer ?
#
loop_
_entity_poly.entity_id
_entity_poly.type
_entity_poly.pdbx_seq_one_letter_code
_entity_poly.pdbx_strand_id
1 'polypeptide(L)'
;MEQALLTRLESAVARLETLSASGSAPSVSSRDLPGAPALDPAISAFEDLVADSLGRVSDAAGKIGGQVLDATKVLEEAFAALRELLVKAKRSQKPDLAGIAEFLKPLNNVMVKANSLTEGKRSDYFNHSKTVADSLTALAWIGLAWGSLNSASLSSTSITKAPTASIPASPPPPKAPLCSTESVPSRPKEGMSAVFDEISSGKSVTAGI
;
A
#
# COMPACT_ATOMS: atom_id res chain seq x y z
N MET A 1 32.11 22.11 23.65
CA MET A 1 30.65 21.84 23.56
C MET A 1 30.35 20.36 23.69
N GLU A 2 31.14 19.48 23.05
CA GLU A 2 30.93 18.02 23.01
C GLU A 2 30.74 17.35 24.38
N GLN A 3 31.57 17.67 25.38
CA GLN A 3 31.47 17.07 26.73
C GLN A 3 30.10 17.30 27.38
N ALA A 4 29.48 18.47 27.19
CA ALA A 4 28.15 18.76 27.73
C ALA A 4 27.02 17.97 27.02
N LEU A 5 27.25 17.55 25.78
CA LEU A 5 26.33 16.66 25.05
C LEU A 5 26.48 15.22 25.55
N LEU A 6 27.71 14.75 25.78
CA LEU A 6 27.99 13.41 26.32
C LEU A 6 27.36 13.21 27.70
N THR A 7 27.61 14.11 28.67
CA THR A 7 27.01 14.02 30.01
C THR A 7 25.47 14.04 29.98
N ARG A 8 24.87 14.79 29.05
CA ARG A 8 23.41 14.82 28.86
C ARG A 8 22.89 13.52 28.24
N LEU A 9 23.65 12.89 27.36
CA LEU A 9 23.32 11.59 26.76
C LEU A 9 23.38 10.48 27.80
N GLU A 10 24.48 10.42 28.57
CA GLU A 10 24.68 9.46 29.68
C GLU A 10 23.57 9.59 30.73
N SER A 11 23.22 10.82 31.11
CA SER A 11 22.10 11.08 32.03
C SER A 11 20.74 10.64 31.45
N ALA A 12 20.51 10.81 30.15
CA ALA A 12 19.29 10.35 29.50
C ALA A 12 19.21 8.82 29.42
N VAL A 13 20.33 8.14 29.14
CA VAL A 13 20.42 6.67 29.12
C VAL A 13 20.17 6.08 30.51
N ALA A 14 20.85 6.58 31.55
CA ALA A 14 20.64 6.12 32.93
C ALA A 14 19.17 6.28 33.41
N ARG A 15 18.49 7.35 32.95
CA ARG A 15 17.06 7.55 33.20
C ARG A 15 16.16 6.58 32.43
N LEU A 16 16.56 6.17 31.23
CA LEU A 16 15.85 5.17 30.44
C LEU A 16 16.01 3.77 31.06
N GLU A 17 17.21 3.43 31.49
CA GLU A 17 17.54 2.16 32.14
C GLU A 17 16.80 2.00 33.48
N THR A 18 16.78 3.05 34.32
CA THR A 18 16.02 3.04 35.58
C THR A 18 14.51 2.94 35.38
N LEU A 19 13.94 3.62 34.37
CA LEU A 19 12.53 3.45 34.00
C LEU A 19 12.24 2.04 33.45
N SER A 20 13.17 1.46 32.68
CA SER A 20 13.05 0.07 32.18
C SER A 20 13.18 -0.97 33.29
N ALA A 21 13.91 -0.68 34.38
CA ALA A 21 14.09 -1.57 35.52
C ALA A 21 12.96 -1.47 36.56
N SER A 22 12.26 -0.32 36.63
CA SER A 22 11.23 -0.04 37.65
C SER A 22 9.80 -0.46 37.26
N GLY A 23 9.63 -1.29 36.23
CA GLY A 23 8.32 -1.75 35.76
C GLY A 23 7.66 -2.77 36.69
N SER A 24 7.02 -2.31 37.78
CA SER A 24 6.13 -3.13 38.60
C SER A 24 4.94 -2.31 39.13
N ALA A 25 3.74 -2.88 39.04
CA ALA A 25 2.45 -2.19 39.20
C ALA A 25 1.72 -2.58 40.50
N PRO A 26 0.68 -1.83 40.93
CA PRO A 26 -0.26 -2.31 41.94
C PRO A 26 -1.32 -3.25 41.33
N SER A 27 -1.35 -4.45 41.90
CA SER A 27 -2.27 -5.58 41.74
C SER A 27 -3.75 -5.31 41.41
N VAL A 28 -4.28 -6.06 40.42
CA VAL A 28 -5.53 -6.84 40.52
C VAL A 28 -5.42 -8.12 39.66
N SER A 29 -6.13 -9.19 40.02
CA SER A 29 -5.62 -10.56 39.93
C SER A 29 -5.89 -11.41 38.68
N SER A 30 -4.97 -12.36 38.44
CA SER A 30 -5.17 -13.73 37.91
C SER A 30 -5.26 -13.96 36.38
N ARG A 31 -4.10 -14.23 35.74
CA ARG A 31 -3.61 -15.59 35.41
C ARG A 31 -2.19 -15.58 34.82
N ASP A 32 -1.48 -16.70 34.97
CA ASP A 32 -0.05 -16.86 34.70
C ASP A 32 0.37 -16.78 33.22
N LEU A 33 1.50 -16.11 32.97
CA LEU A 33 2.75 -16.69 32.42
C LEU A 33 3.85 -15.58 32.37
N PRO A 34 5.15 -15.90 32.53
CA PRO A 34 6.22 -14.90 32.47
C PRO A 34 6.53 -14.53 31.00
N GLY A 35 5.72 -13.61 30.45
CA GLY A 35 5.87 -13.11 29.08
C GLY A 35 7.00 -12.10 28.91
N ALA A 36 7.65 -12.15 27.75
CA ALA A 36 8.56 -11.12 27.23
C ALA A 36 7.94 -9.71 27.30
N PRO A 37 8.75 -8.61 27.29
CA PRO A 37 8.22 -7.25 27.35
C PRO A 37 7.12 -7.06 26.30
N ALA A 38 5.89 -6.84 26.79
CA ALA A 38 4.69 -6.95 25.98
C ALA A 38 4.80 -6.08 24.73
N LEU A 39 4.70 -6.72 23.56
CA LEU A 39 4.71 -6.00 22.30
C LEU A 39 3.51 -5.05 22.27
N ASP A 40 3.71 -3.86 21.70
CA ASP A 40 2.68 -2.84 21.70
C ASP A 40 1.38 -3.35 21.02
N PRO A 41 0.19 -3.17 21.62
CA PRO A 41 -1.03 -3.78 21.09
C PRO A 41 -1.34 -3.45 19.62
N ALA A 42 -0.96 -2.26 19.14
CA ALA A 42 -1.13 -1.89 17.74
C ALA A 42 -0.12 -2.58 16.80
N ILE A 43 1.08 -2.90 17.29
CA ILE A 43 2.08 -3.69 16.56
C ILE A 43 1.66 -5.17 16.53
N SER A 44 1.15 -5.71 17.64
CA SER A 44 0.59 -7.08 17.68
C SER A 44 -0.56 -7.23 16.68
N ALA A 45 -1.53 -6.31 16.69
CA ALA A 45 -2.65 -6.35 15.74
C ALA A 45 -2.22 -6.21 14.26
N PHE A 46 -1.10 -5.52 14.00
CA PHE A 46 -0.49 -5.48 12.65
C PHE A 46 0.16 -6.82 12.30
N GLU A 47 0.88 -7.45 13.23
CA GLU A 47 1.46 -8.79 13.04
C GLU A 47 0.37 -9.85 12.80
N ASP A 48 -0.73 -9.81 13.55
CA ASP A 48 -1.89 -10.69 13.36
C ASP A 48 -2.52 -10.52 11.97
N LEU A 49 -2.68 -9.28 11.50
CA LEU A 49 -3.18 -8.97 10.16
C LEU A 49 -2.24 -9.50 9.07
N VAL A 50 -0.92 -9.39 9.26
CA VAL A 50 0.08 -9.95 8.34
C VAL A 50 0.01 -11.48 8.35
N ALA A 51 -0.01 -12.11 9.52
CA ALA A 51 -0.08 -13.56 9.67
C ALA A 51 -1.32 -14.16 9.01
N ASP A 52 -2.49 -13.54 9.15
CA ASP A 52 -3.73 -13.99 8.52
C ASP A 52 -3.79 -13.65 7.01
N SER A 53 -3.68 -12.36 6.66
CA SER A 53 -3.97 -11.92 5.29
C SER A 53 -2.79 -12.11 4.34
N LEU A 54 -1.56 -11.81 4.76
CA LEU A 54 -0.39 -12.08 3.93
C LEU A 54 -0.04 -13.57 3.95
N GLY A 55 -0.20 -14.26 5.09
CA GLY A 55 -0.02 -15.71 5.18
C GLY A 55 -0.84 -16.50 4.14
N ARG A 56 -2.13 -16.15 3.95
CA ARG A 56 -2.96 -16.73 2.87
C ARG A 56 -2.39 -16.50 1.46
N VAL A 57 -1.80 -15.32 1.21
CA VAL A 57 -1.19 -14.99 -0.09
C VAL A 57 0.11 -15.79 -0.27
N SER A 58 0.94 -15.91 0.77
CA SER A 58 2.17 -16.71 0.77
C SER A 58 1.90 -18.20 0.57
N ASP A 59 0.88 -18.75 1.23
CA ASP A 59 0.43 -20.14 1.03
C ASP A 59 -0.05 -20.41 -0.40
N ALA A 60 -0.75 -19.45 -1.02
CA ALA A 60 -1.19 -19.54 -2.40
C ALA A 60 0.00 -19.42 -3.38
N ALA A 61 0.89 -18.46 -3.14
CA ALA A 61 2.09 -18.23 -3.94
C ALA A 61 3.06 -19.41 -3.85
N GLY A 62 3.19 -20.06 -2.69
CA GLY A 62 3.98 -21.28 -2.51
C GLY A 62 3.49 -22.47 -3.33
N LYS A 63 2.16 -22.58 -3.54
CA LYS A 63 1.55 -23.61 -4.40
C LYS A 63 1.75 -23.34 -5.89
N ILE A 64 1.84 -22.07 -6.29
CA ILE A 64 2.10 -21.66 -7.68
C ILE A 64 3.59 -21.73 -8.01
N GLY A 65 4.45 -21.33 -7.07
CA GLY A 65 5.89 -21.31 -7.20
C GLY A 65 6.42 -20.23 -8.16
N GLY A 66 7.71 -20.38 -8.52
CA GLY A 66 8.40 -19.51 -9.47
C GLY A 66 8.27 -18.02 -9.16
N GLN A 67 8.05 -17.21 -10.20
CA GLN A 67 8.00 -15.75 -10.09
C GLN A 67 6.88 -15.23 -9.18
N VAL A 68 5.78 -15.97 -9.00
CA VAL A 68 4.69 -15.56 -8.10
C VAL A 68 5.12 -15.67 -6.65
N LEU A 69 5.84 -16.75 -6.31
CA LEU A 69 6.46 -16.90 -4.99
C LEU A 69 7.54 -15.84 -4.75
N ASP A 70 8.37 -15.55 -5.75
CA ASP A 70 9.43 -14.54 -5.59
C ASP A 70 8.87 -13.11 -5.46
N ALA A 71 7.80 -12.77 -6.19
CA ALA A 71 7.08 -11.50 -5.98
C ALA A 71 6.44 -11.42 -4.60
N THR A 72 5.89 -12.53 -4.09
CA THR A 72 5.25 -12.56 -2.76
C THR A 72 6.28 -12.41 -1.63
N LYS A 73 7.50 -12.97 -1.76
CA LYS A 73 8.59 -12.69 -0.81
C LYS A 73 8.98 -11.21 -0.76
N VAL A 74 8.93 -10.50 -1.88
CA VAL A 74 9.15 -9.04 -1.90
C VAL A 74 8.01 -8.28 -1.21
N LEU A 75 6.78 -8.80 -1.27
CA LEU A 75 5.65 -8.28 -0.49
C LEU A 75 5.86 -8.52 1.03
N GLU A 76 6.31 -9.71 1.43
CA GLU A 76 6.70 -10.02 2.82
C GLU A 76 7.80 -9.10 3.35
N GLU A 77 8.87 -8.89 2.56
CA GLU A 77 9.92 -7.92 2.88
C GLU A 77 9.38 -6.49 3.08
N ALA A 78 8.35 -6.09 2.32
CA ALA A 78 7.75 -4.76 2.44
C ALA A 78 6.92 -4.60 3.72
N PHE A 79 6.16 -5.63 4.10
CA PHE A 79 5.43 -5.66 5.38
C PHE A 79 6.37 -5.75 6.59
N ALA A 80 7.46 -6.52 6.49
CA ALA A 80 8.51 -6.56 7.50
C ALA A 80 9.21 -5.20 7.64
N ALA A 81 9.55 -4.53 6.53
CA ALA A 81 10.08 -3.17 6.56
C ALA A 81 9.09 -2.19 7.20
N LEU A 82 7.80 -2.25 6.84
CA LEU A 82 6.77 -1.40 7.46
C LEU A 82 6.62 -1.65 8.97
N ARG A 83 6.68 -2.91 9.43
CA ARG A 83 6.68 -3.26 10.87
C ARG A 83 7.80 -2.55 11.61
N GLU A 84 9.04 -2.67 11.13
CA GLU A 84 10.21 -2.04 11.76
C GLU A 84 10.08 -0.50 11.75
N LEU A 85 9.51 0.08 10.70
CA LEU A 85 9.20 1.51 10.65
C LEU A 85 8.11 1.89 11.66
N LEU A 86 7.04 1.12 11.83
CA LEU A 86 6.01 1.38 12.84
C LEU A 86 6.59 1.33 14.26
N VAL A 87 7.40 0.31 14.57
CA VAL A 87 8.11 0.19 15.87
C VAL A 87 9.06 1.38 16.10
N LYS A 88 9.82 1.78 15.07
CA LYS A 88 10.73 2.93 15.15
C LYS A 88 9.97 4.26 15.27
N ALA A 89 8.83 4.41 14.60
CA ALA A 89 7.97 5.59 14.69
C ALA A 89 7.47 5.82 16.12
N LYS A 90 7.07 4.76 16.84
CA LYS A 90 6.64 4.87 18.26
C LYS A 90 7.73 5.46 19.19
N ARG A 91 9.00 5.40 18.79
CA ARG A 91 10.17 5.87 19.55
C ARG A 91 10.79 7.15 18.99
N SER A 92 10.25 7.69 17.90
CA SER A 92 10.83 8.82 17.17
C SER A 92 9.94 10.07 17.26
N GLN A 93 10.55 11.22 17.47
CA GLN A 93 9.91 12.51 17.18
C GLN A 93 10.13 12.89 15.73
N LYS A 94 9.30 13.83 15.26
CA LYS A 94 9.79 15.07 14.65
C LYS A 94 10.78 14.99 13.48
N PRO A 95 10.84 13.96 12.58
CA PRO A 95 11.79 14.04 11.48
C PRO A 95 11.34 15.14 10.54
N ASP A 96 12.32 15.90 10.05
CA ASP A 96 12.16 16.89 9.01
C ASP A 96 12.03 16.19 7.64
N LEU A 97 11.88 16.96 6.56
CA LEU A 97 11.66 16.37 5.23
C LEU A 97 12.82 15.45 4.80
N ALA A 98 14.07 15.78 5.17
CA ALA A 98 15.22 14.92 4.92
C ALA A 98 15.19 13.65 5.79
N GLY A 99 14.93 13.79 7.10
CA GLY A 99 14.80 12.68 8.02
C GLY A 99 13.68 11.70 7.66
N ILE A 100 12.57 12.16 7.06
CA ILE A 100 11.50 11.28 6.54
C ILE A 100 12.00 10.44 5.36
N ALA A 101 12.76 11.04 4.43
CA ALA A 101 13.32 10.29 3.29
C ALA A 101 14.32 9.22 3.73
N GLU A 102 15.15 9.51 4.75
CA GLU A 102 16.04 8.53 5.37
C GLU A 102 15.26 7.46 6.13
N PHE A 103 14.23 7.85 6.89
CA PHE A 103 13.38 6.95 7.64
C PHE A 103 12.67 5.94 6.73
N LEU A 104 12.09 6.39 5.60
CA LEU A 104 11.39 5.52 4.64
C LEU A 104 12.31 4.70 3.73
N LYS A 105 13.63 4.93 3.78
CA LYS A 105 14.62 4.26 2.92
C LYS A 105 14.52 2.73 2.87
N PRO A 106 14.29 2.00 3.99
CA PRO A 106 14.11 0.54 3.95
C PRO A 106 12.92 0.11 3.09
N LEU A 107 11.78 0.79 3.23
CA LEU A 107 10.58 0.52 2.45
C LEU A 107 10.77 0.90 0.97
N ASN A 108 11.38 2.06 0.70
CA ASN A 108 11.68 2.52 -0.66
C ASN A 108 12.60 1.54 -1.41
N ASN A 109 13.59 0.95 -0.74
CA ASN A 109 14.43 -0.09 -1.35
C ASN A 109 13.62 -1.32 -1.80
N VAL A 110 12.62 -1.74 -1.01
CA VAL A 110 11.75 -2.86 -1.37
C VAL A 110 10.81 -2.47 -2.52
N MET A 111 10.32 -1.23 -2.58
CA MET A 111 9.55 -0.74 -3.74
C MET A 111 10.37 -0.79 -5.04
N VAL A 112 11.64 -0.36 -5.00
CA VAL A 112 12.56 -0.47 -6.15
C VAL A 112 12.79 -1.93 -6.53
N LYS A 113 12.98 -2.83 -5.55
CA LYS A 113 13.09 -4.27 -5.78
C LYS A 113 11.84 -4.84 -6.47
N ALA A 114 10.64 -4.48 -6.02
CA ALA A 114 9.38 -4.94 -6.62
C ALA A 114 9.20 -4.43 -8.06
N ASN A 115 9.54 -3.16 -8.33
CA ASN A 115 9.50 -2.60 -9.67
C ASN A 115 10.42 -3.37 -10.64
N SER A 116 11.63 -3.75 -10.22
CA SER A 116 12.56 -4.52 -11.06
C SER A 116 12.03 -5.92 -11.46
N LEU A 117 11.11 -6.52 -10.69
CA LEU A 117 10.41 -7.76 -11.08
C LEU A 117 9.44 -7.57 -12.26
N THR A 118 9.18 -6.32 -12.66
CA THR A 118 8.29 -5.94 -13.77
C THR A 118 9.06 -5.36 -14.96
N GLU A 119 10.39 -5.33 -14.91
CA GLU A 119 11.23 -4.84 -15.99
C GLU A 119 11.58 -5.93 -17.02
N GLY A 120 11.93 -5.53 -18.24
CA GLY A 120 12.35 -6.43 -19.30
C GLY A 120 11.20 -7.16 -20.02
N LYS A 121 11.44 -8.42 -20.39
CA LYS A 121 10.46 -9.22 -21.16
C LYS A 121 9.34 -9.68 -20.23
N ARG A 122 8.08 -9.35 -20.57
CA ARG A 122 6.90 -9.85 -19.86
C ARG A 122 6.91 -11.38 -19.81
N SER A 123 6.74 -11.92 -18.61
CA SER A 123 6.50 -13.33 -18.34
C SER A 123 4.99 -13.63 -18.30
N ASP A 124 4.65 -14.92 -18.30
CA ASP A 124 3.26 -15.38 -18.18
C ASP A 124 2.63 -14.98 -16.82
N TYR A 125 3.46 -14.71 -15.81
CA TYR A 125 3.05 -14.28 -14.47
C TYR A 125 3.17 -12.76 -14.25
N PHE A 126 3.51 -11.97 -15.28
CA PHE A 126 3.77 -10.52 -15.19
C PHE A 126 2.72 -9.75 -14.38
N ASN A 127 1.44 -10.09 -14.54
CA ASN A 127 0.34 -9.43 -13.83
C ASN A 127 0.46 -9.58 -12.30
N HIS A 128 0.91 -10.75 -11.78
CA HIS A 128 1.10 -10.96 -10.34
C HIS A 128 2.22 -10.07 -9.81
N SER A 129 3.38 -10.05 -10.48
CA SER A 129 4.50 -9.17 -10.11
C SER A 129 4.11 -7.70 -10.19
N LYS A 130 3.31 -7.30 -11.20
CA LYS A 130 2.84 -5.93 -11.36
C LYS A 130 1.84 -5.52 -10.28
N THR A 131 0.91 -6.39 -9.91
CA THR A 131 0.00 -6.17 -8.78
C THR A 131 0.77 -5.98 -7.47
N VAL A 132 1.80 -6.79 -7.19
CA VAL A 132 2.68 -6.58 -6.03
C VAL A 132 3.32 -5.20 -6.11
N ALA A 133 4.05 -4.89 -7.20
CA ALA A 133 4.79 -3.64 -7.34
C ALA A 133 3.91 -2.38 -7.18
N ASP A 134 2.74 -2.34 -7.81
CA ASP A 134 1.82 -1.19 -7.70
C ASP A 134 1.20 -1.09 -6.29
N SER A 135 0.88 -2.22 -5.66
CA SER A 135 0.27 -2.23 -4.32
C SER A 135 1.19 -1.68 -3.22
N LEU A 136 2.52 -1.81 -3.36
CA LEU A 136 3.45 -1.34 -2.33
C LEU A 136 3.38 0.16 -2.08
N THR A 137 2.93 0.95 -3.07
CA THR A 137 2.72 2.40 -2.91
C THR A 137 1.75 2.73 -1.77
N ALA A 138 0.79 1.84 -1.47
CA ALA A 138 -0.13 2.00 -0.35
C ALA A 138 0.59 2.01 1.00
N LEU A 139 1.69 1.27 1.16
CA LEU A 139 2.45 1.16 2.42
C LEU A 139 3.16 2.48 2.78
N ALA A 140 3.33 3.40 1.83
CA ALA A 140 3.92 4.72 2.08
C ALA A 140 2.99 5.70 2.85
N TRP A 141 1.78 5.27 3.21
CA TRP A 141 0.84 6.03 4.05
C TRP A 141 1.47 6.57 5.34
N ILE A 142 2.45 5.85 5.92
CA ILE A 142 3.18 6.25 7.12
C ILE A 142 3.95 7.58 6.93
N GLY A 143 4.40 7.89 5.71
CA GLY A 143 4.99 9.18 5.35
C GLY A 143 3.96 10.32 5.25
N LEU A 144 2.73 10.01 4.83
CA LEU A 144 1.61 10.96 4.81
C LEU A 144 1.09 11.25 6.21
N ALA A 145 1.00 10.22 7.08
CA ALA A 145 0.60 10.36 8.48
C ALA A 145 1.52 11.33 9.24
N TRP A 146 2.76 11.47 8.79
CA TRP A 146 3.70 12.45 9.34
C TRP A 146 3.44 13.91 8.92
N GLY A 147 2.47 14.16 8.03
CA GLY A 147 2.01 15.49 7.64
C GLY A 147 3.03 16.36 6.91
N SER A 148 4.05 15.75 6.29
CA SER A 148 5.12 16.46 5.57
C SER A 148 5.36 15.96 4.15
N LEU A 149 4.73 14.85 3.75
CA LEU A 149 4.77 14.33 2.40
C LEU A 149 3.42 14.64 1.74
N ASN A 150 3.42 15.30 0.58
CA ASN A 150 2.20 15.55 -0.18
C ASN A 150 1.94 14.39 -1.16
N SER A 151 0.69 14.24 -1.62
CA SER A 151 0.30 13.15 -2.53
C SER A 151 1.15 13.11 -3.81
N ALA A 152 1.52 14.27 -4.37
CA ALA A 152 2.37 14.38 -5.55
C ALA A 152 3.79 13.82 -5.36
N SER A 153 4.33 13.87 -4.14
CA SER A 153 5.64 13.28 -3.82
C SER A 153 5.61 11.74 -3.82
N LEU A 154 4.45 11.11 -3.59
CA LEU A 154 4.28 9.67 -3.77
C LEU A 154 4.09 9.31 -5.25
N SER A 155 3.36 10.13 -6.00
CA SER A 155 3.25 9.99 -7.47
C SER A 155 4.60 10.05 -8.18
N SER A 156 5.58 10.73 -7.58
CA SER A 156 6.96 10.85 -8.10
C SER A 156 7.76 9.55 -8.00
N THR A 157 7.35 8.59 -7.17
CA THR A 157 7.92 7.22 -7.13
C THR A 157 7.28 6.30 -8.18
N SER A 158 6.24 6.77 -8.87
CA SER A 158 5.53 6.06 -9.95
C SER A 158 5.69 6.77 -11.31
N ILE A 159 6.93 7.04 -11.73
CA ILE A 159 7.21 7.52 -13.10
C ILE A 159 7.31 6.31 -14.05
N THR A 160 6.16 5.78 -14.44
CA THR A 160 6.00 5.24 -15.80
C THR A 160 4.75 5.84 -16.44
N LYS A 161 4.97 6.92 -17.20
CA LYS A 161 4.04 7.32 -18.26
C LYS A 161 3.82 6.11 -19.15
N ALA A 162 2.59 5.60 -19.22
CA ALA A 162 2.25 4.49 -20.10
C ALA A 162 2.69 4.84 -21.54
N PRO A 163 3.48 3.98 -22.22
CA PRO A 163 3.78 4.20 -23.62
C PRO A 163 2.48 4.03 -24.41
N THR A 164 2.17 4.99 -25.28
CA THR A 164 1.04 4.91 -26.21
C THR A 164 1.27 3.74 -27.17
N ALA A 165 0.77 2.56 -26.81
CA ALA A 165 0.91 1.37 -27.63
C ALA A 165 0.06 1.51 -28.90
N SER A 166 0.74 1.72 -30.04
CA SER A 166 0.13 1.60 -31.36
C SER A 166 -0.34 0.15 -31.57
N ILE A 167 -1.65 -0.08 -31.47
CA ILE A 167 -2.27 -1.38 -31.67
C ILE A 167 -2.14 -1.77 -33.15
N PRO A 168 -1.46 -2.87 -33.52
CA PRO A 168 -1.64 -3.45 -34.85
C PRO A 168 -3.06 -4.01 -34.96
N ALA A 169 -3.77 -3.68 -36.04
CA ALA A 169 -5.19 -3.95 -36.15
C ALA A 169 -5.54 -5.45 -36.02
N SER A 170 -6.58 -5.75 -35.24
CA SER A 170 -7.17 -7.09 -35.14
C SER A 170 -7.74 -7.54 -36.50
N PRO A 171 -7.58 -8.82 -36.89
CA PRO A 171 -8.22 -9.33 -38.10
C PRO A 171 -9.76 -9.27 -37.98
N PRO A 172 -10.50 -9.03 -39.08
CA PRO A 172 -11.95 -8.88 -39.05
C PRO A 172 -12.65 -10.21 -38.71
N PRO A 173 -13.80 -10.18 -38.01
CA PRO A 173 -14.55 -11.38 -37.66
C PRO A 173 -15.20 -12.05 -38.89
N PRO A 174 -15.37 -13.39 -38.87
CA PRO A 174 -16.06 -14.11 -39.95
C PRO A 174 -17.54 -13.73 -40.01
N LYS A 175 -18.08 -13.63 -41.24
CA LYS A 175 -19.48 -13.28 -41.48
C LYS A 175 -20.40 -14.46 -41.18
N ALA A 176 -21.35 -14.27 -40.27
CA ALA A 176 -22.53 -15.13 -40.15
C ALA A 176 -23.72 -14.49 -40.87
N PRO A 177 -24.44 -15.25 -41.72
CA PRO A 177 -25.82 -14.96 -42.08
C PRO A 177 -26.75 -16.07 -41.57
N LEU A 178 -27.89 -15.70 -40.98
CA LEU A 178 -29.23 -16.32 -41.15
C LEU A 178 -30.19 -15.93 -40.02
N CYS A 179 -30.86 -14.78 -40.16
CA CYS A 179 -32.33 -14.74 -40.12
C CYS A 179 -32.79 -13.41 -40.75
N SER A 180 -33.76 -13.47 -41.64
CA SER A 180 -34.32 -12.29 -42.32
C SER A 180 -35.47 -11.69 -41.51
N THR A 181 -35.79 -10.41 -41.73
CA THR A 181 -37.08 -9.94 -42.31
C THR A 181 -37.45 -8.51 -41.85
N GLU A 182 -37.96 -7.72 -42.81
CA GLU A 182 -38.72 -6.46 -42.73
C GLU A 182 -38.10 -5.10 -42.33
N SER A 183 -38.63 -4.10 -43.06
CA SER A 183 -38.48 -2.64 -42.98
C SER A 183 -39.60 -2.05 -42.07
N VAL A 184 -39.72 -0.78 -41.67
CA VAL A 184 -39.31 0.54 -42.21
C VAL A 184 -38.91 1.50 -41.01
N PRO A 185 -39.03 2.86 -40.99
CA PRO A 185 -37.86 3.74 -40.85
C PRO A 185 -37.67 4.53 -39.52
N SER A 186 -36.44 5.04 -39.37
CA SER A 186 -36.02 6.30 -38.70
C SER A 186 -36.72 6.80 -37.42
N ARG A 187 -35.97 6.78 -36.30
CA ARG A 187 -36.07 7.78 -35.21
C ARG A 187 -34.65 8.27 -34.84
N PRO A 188 -34.41 9.56 -34.53
CA PRO A 188 -33.07 10.06 -34.20
C PRO A 188 -32.47 9.42 -32.94
N LYS A 189 -31.14 9.44 -32.84
CA LYS A 189 -30.37 8.94 -31.68
C LYS A 189 -30.47 9.90 -30.50
N GLU A 190 -31.59 9.87 -29.80
CA GLU A 190 -31.85 10.68 -28.61
C GLU A 190 -32.06 9.76 -27.40
N GLY A 191 -30.95 9.24 -26.86
CA GLY A 191 -30.96 8.20 -25.83
C GLY A 191 -29.95 8.34 -24.68
N MET A 192 -28.92 9.19 -24.83
CA MET A 192 -27.95 9.46 -23.75
C MET A 192 -27.64 10.94 -23.55
N SER A 193 -27.54 11.76 -24.60
CA SER A 193 -27.27 13.21 -24.45
C SER A 193 -28.35 13.92 -23.64
N ALA A 194 -29.63 13.64 -23.93
CA ALA A 194 -30.77 14.20 -23.21
C ALA A 194 -30.73 13.98 -21.68
N VAL A 195 -30.16 12.85 -21.22
CA VAL A 195 -30.00 12.55 -19.79
C VAL A 195 -28.97 13.48 -19.14
N PHE A 196 -27.87 13.77 -19.84
CA PHE A 196 -26.86 14.71 -19.34
C PHE A 196 -27.34 16.17 -19.41
N ASP A 197 -28.13 16.53 -20.42
CA ASP A 197 -28.75 17.85 -20.52
C ASP A 197 -29.82 18.06 -19.43
N GLU A 198 -30.59 17.02 -19.06
CA GLU A 198 -31.58 17.08 -17.99
C GLU A 198 -30.93 17.27 -16.61
N ILE A 199 -29.84 16.56 -16.32
CA ILE A 199 -29.05 16.74 -15.09
C ILE A 199 -28.43 18.16 -15.04
N SER A 200 -27.91 18.64 -16.17
CA SER A 200 -27.30 19.98 -16.28
C SER A 200 -28.34 21.11 -16.21
N SER A 201 -29.61 20.82 -16.49
CA SER A 201 -30.73 21.78 -16.46
C SER A 201 -31.18 22.18 -15.05
N GLY A 202 -30.69 21.54 -13.99
CA GLY A 202 -30.89 22.01 -12.61
C GLY A 202 -32.36 22.11 -12.13
N LYS A 203 -33.23 21.16 -12.50
CA LYS A 203 -34.58 21.10 -11.92
C LYS A 203 -34.49 20.78 -10.42
N SER A 204 -35.17 21.58 -9.59
CA SER A 204 -35.24 21.39 -8.15
C SER A 204 -36.07 20.15 -7.77
N VAL A 205 -35.45 19.21 -7.06
CA VAL A 205 -36.12 18.04 -6.46
C VAL A 205 -36.95 18.50 -5.25
N THR A 206 -38.11 19.09 -5.51
CA THR A 206 -39.08 19.48 -4.48
C THR A 206 -40.51 19.51 -5.03
N ALA A 207 -40.96 18.37 -5.56
CA ALA A 207 -42.35 18.10 -5.91
C ALA A 207 -42.64 16.61 -5.63
N GLY A 208 -43.01 16.30 -4.38
CA GLY A 208 -43.08 14.91 -3.89
C GLY A 208 -43.33 14.80 -2.38
N ILE A 209 -44.15 15.70 -1.83
CA ILE A 209 -44.98 15.47 -0.64
C ILE A 209 -46.42 15.48 -1.15
#